data_AF-A0A420XLT8-F1
#
_entry.id   AF-A0A420XLT8-F1
#
_cell.length_a   1.000
_cell.length_b   1.000
_cell.length_c   1.000
_cell.angle_alpha   90.00
_cell.angle_beta   90.00
_cell.angle_gamma   90.00
#
_symmetry.space_group_name_H-M   'P 1'
#
loop_
_entity.id
_entity.type
_entity.pdbx_description
1 polymer ?
#
loop_
_entity_poly.entity_id
_entity_poly.type
_entity_poly.pdbx_seq_one_letter_code
_entity_poly.pdbx_strand_id
1 'polypeptide(L)'
;MVAVAVQDAGAWAVAADALDTAAALPAGELDVESLLARLRVIAGLQARLAALEAATLRAVDAREAYRHEQAPTTKAWLRHHLRLDPGDAATRLGRARLVAELPRFAAALAAGQVNAGHLDALLKARRTLGPHPCRPP
;
A
#
# COMPACT_ATOMS: atom_id res chain seq x y z
N MET A 1 23.93 -0.68 -8.69
CA MET A 1 22.57 -0.36 -9.19
C MET A 1 21.93 -1.55 -9.92
N VAL A 2 22.62 -2.20 -10.87
CA VAL A 2 22.09 -3.38 -11.61
C VAL A 2 21.73 -4.55 -10.69
N ALA A 3 22.58 -4.90 -9.71
CA ALA A 3 22.32 -6.02 -8.80
C ALA A 3 21.04 -5.82 -7.94
N VAL A 4 20.79 -4.60 -7.46
CA VAL A 4 19.61 -4.27 -6.64
C VAL A 4 18.33 -4.33 -7.48
N ALA A 5 18.36 -3.85 -8.73
CA ALA A 5 17.22 -3.95 -9.64
C ALA A 5 16.90 -5.41 -10.01
N VAL A 6 17.92 -6.25 -10.22
CA VAL A 6 17.74 -7.69 -10.47
C VAL A 6 17.17 -8.39 -9.23
N GLN A 7 17.64 -8.04 -8.03
CA GLN A 7 17.10 -8.56 -6.77
C GLN A 7 15.64 -8.15 -6.54
N ASP A 8 15.28 -6.91 -6.82
CA ASP A 8 13.90 -6.41 -6.73
C ASP A 8 12.97 -7.18 -7.68
N ALA A 9 13.34 -7.30 -8.96
CA ALA A 9 12.57 -8.05 -9.95
C ALA A 9 12.38 -9.52 -9.54
N GLY A 10 13.43 -10.17 -9.02
CA GLY A 10 13.35 -11.55 -8.53
C GLY A 10 12.40 -11.72 -7.35
N ALA A 11 12.39 -10.77 -6.40
CA ALA A 11 11.48 -10.81 -5.25
C ALA A 11 10.01 -10.73 -5.68
N TRP A 12 9.68 -9.85 -6.63
CA TRP A 12 8.31 -9.75 -7.16
C TRP A 12 7.89 -10.98 -7.96
N ALA A 13 8.81 -11.61 -8.70
CA ALA A 13 8.52 -12.86 -9.41
C ALA A 13 8.16 -14.00 -8.45
N VAL A 14 8.92 -14.16 -7.35
CA VAL A 14 8.62 -15.15 -6.30
C VAL A 14 7.28 -14.86 -5.62
N ALA A 15 6.98 -13.59 -5.35
CA ALA A 15 5.70 -13.20 -4.75
C ALA A 15 4.50 -13.51 -5.67
N ALA A 16 4.63 -13.27 -6.98
CA ALA A 16 3.63 -13.62 -7.97
C ALA A 16 3.41 -15.14 -8.04
N ASP A 17 4.48 -15.93 -8.16
CA ASP A 17 4.41 -17.40 -8.21
C ASP A 17 3.75 -17.99 -6.95
N ALA A 18 4.06 -17.45 -5.77
CA ALA A 18 3.44 -17.87 -4.52
C ALA A 18 1.93 -17.53 -4.48
N LEU A 19 1.52 -16.39 -5.04
CA LEU A 19 0.10 -16.01 -5.15
C LEU A 19 -0.64 -16.91 -6.15
N ASP A 20 -0.03 -17.22 -7.29
CA ASP A 20 -0.60 -18.12 -8.30
C ASP A 20 -0.76 -19.54 -7.74
N THR A 21 0.25 -20.04 -7.03
CA THR A 21 0.18 -21.32 -6.30
C THR A 21 -0.96 -21.32 -5.29
N ALA A 22 -1.11 -20.26 -4.51
CA ALA A 22 -2.20 -20.16 -3.55
C ALA A 22 -3.57 -20.10 -4.26
N ALA A 23 -3.70 -19.35 -5.36
CA ALA A 23 -4.93 -19.23 -6.13
C ALA A 23 -5.37 -20.55 -6.78
N ALA A 24 -4.42 -21.42 -7.16
CA ALA A 24 -4.71 -22.74 -7.71
C ALA A 24 -5.34 -23.71 -6.70
N LEU A 25 -5.22 -23.46 -5.39
CA LEU A 25 -5.86 -24.27 -4.34
C LEU A 25 -7.33 -23.84 -4.15
N PRO A 26 -8.31 -24.67 -4.53
CA PRO A 26 -9.72 -24.29 -4.49
C PRO A 26 -10.20 -24.14 -3.05
N ALA A 27 -10.87 -23.03 -2.75
CA ALA A 27 -11.38 -22.75 -1.41
C ALA A 27 -12.41 -23.80 -0.93
N GLY A 28 -13.13 -24.45 -1.84
CA GLY A 28 -14.13 -25.47 -1.51
C GLY A 28 -13.56 -26.78 -0.95
N GLU A 29 -12.25 -27.01 -1.09
CA GLU A 29 -11.57 -28.19 -0.56
C GLU A 29 -10.94 -27.96 0.83
N LEU A 30 -10.93 -26.71 1.30
CA LEU A 30 -10.41 -26.35 2.61
C LEU A 30 -11.46 -26.53 3.69
N ASP A 31 -11.04 -27.03 4.85
CA ASP A 31 -11.88 -27.02 6.05
C ASP A 31 -12.09 -25.57 6.56
N VAL A 32 -13.04 -25.41 7.49
CA VAL A 32 -13.42 -24.09 8.03
C VAL A 32 -12.26 -23.38 8.72
N GLU A 33 -11.42 -24.10 9.46
CA GLU A 33 -10.27 -23.52 10.15
C GLU A 33 -9.22 -23.02 9.14
N SER A 34 -8.94 -23.83 8.12
CA SER A 34 -8.05 -23.50 7.00
C SER A 34 -8.54 -22.31 6.20
N LEU A 35 -9.85 -22.16 5.98
CA LEU A 35 -10.45 -20.98 5.33
C LEU A 35 -10.22 -19.71 6.14
N LEU A 36 -10.46 -19.75 7.46
CA LEU A 36 -10.25 -18.61 8.35
C LEU A 36 -8.76 -18.26 8.47
N ALA A 37 -7.89 -19.26 8.53
CA ALA A 37 -6.44 -19.07 8.52
C ALA A 37 -5.98 -18.39 7.21
N ARG A 38 -6.49 -18.86 6.06
CA ARG A 38 -6.20 -18.28 4.75
C ARG A 38 -6.62 -16.81 4.66
N LEU A 39 -7.81 -16.44 5.16
CA LEU A 39 -8.24 -15.04 5.18
C LEU A 39 -7.34 -14.15 6.05
N ARG A 40 -6.87 -14.64 7.19
CA ARG A 40 -5.92 -13.89 8.04
C ARG A 40 -4.58 -13.65 7.33
N VAL A 41 -4.07 -14.67 6.63
CA VAL A 41 -2.86 -14.54 5.81
C VAL A 41 -3.06 -13.51 4.70
N ILE A 42 -4.17 -13.59 3.96
CA ILE A 42 -4.51 -12.63 2.89
C ILE A 42 -4.56 -11.21 3.45
N ALA A 43 -5.26 -10.98 4.55
CA ALA A 43 -5.36 -9.65 5.17
C ALA A 43 -3.97 -9.11 5.59
N GLY A 44 -3.12 -9.98 6.14
CA GLY A 44 -1.75 -9.63 6.50
C GLY A 44 -0.87 -9.31 5.29
N LEU A 45 -1.05 -10.01 4.17
CA LEU A 45 -0.36 -9.73 2.91
C LEU A 45 -0.82 -8.41 2.30
N GLN A 46 -2.12 -8.14 2.31
CA GLN A 46 -2.68 -6.87 1.83
C GLN A 46 -2.15 -5.67 2.63
N ALA A 47 -2.03 -5.80 3.95
CA ALA A 47 -1.44 -4.76 4.80
C ALA A 47 0.03 -4.51 4.46
N ARG A 48 0.84 -5.57 4.32
CA ARG A 48 2.24 -5.49 3.90
C ARG A 48 2.40 -4.85 2.52
N LEU A 49 1.58 -5.27 1.56
CA LEU A 49 1.59 -4.71 0.21
C LEU A 49 1.22 -3.22 0.22
N ALA A 50 0.22 -2.83 1.02
CA ALA A 50 -0.14 -1.41 1.17
C ALA A 50 0.99 -0.58 1.80
N ALA A 51 1.75 -1.14 2.75
CA ALA A 51 2.92 -0.47 3.31
C ALA A 51 4.03 -0.27 2.26
N LEU A 52 4.32 -1.32 1.49
CA LEU A 52 5.29 -1.28 0.40
C LEU A 52 4.87 -0.28 -0.69
N GLU A 53 3.62 -0.33 -1.14
CA GLU A 53 3.05 0.61 -2.11
C GLU A 53 3.17 2.06 -1.61
N ALA A 54 2.82 2.32 -0.35
CA ALA A 54 2.94 3.66 0.25
C ALA A 54 4.38 4.17 0.26
N ALA A 55 5.35 3.32 0.61
CA ALA A 55 6.77 3.66 0.61
C ALA A 55 7.31 3.91 -0.81
N THR A 56 6.97 3.04 -1.76
CA THR A 56 7.35 3.19 -3.18
C THR A 56 6.75 4.45 -3.77
N LEU A 57 5.46 4.70 -3.55
CA LEU A 57 4.79 5.90 -4.04
C LEU A 57 5.37 7.17 -3.42
N ARG A 58 5.77 7.13 -2.14
CA ARG A 58 6.49 8.24 -1.52
C ARG A 58 7.84 8.49 -2.18
N ALA A 59 8.59 7.45 -2.53
CA ALA A 59 9.85 7.58 -3.26
C ALA A 59 9.64 8.13 -4.68
N VAL A 60 8.59 7.69 -5.38
CA VAL A 60 8.18 8.23 -6.69
C VAL A 60 7.85 9.71 -6.60
N ASP A 61 7.04 10.12 -5.62
CA ASP A 61 6.64 11.52 -5.40
C ASP A 61 7.86 12.40 -5.04
N ALA A 62 8.73 11.91 -4.14
CA ALA A 62 9.89 12.66 -3.66
C ALA A 62 11.00 12.82 -4.73
N ARG A 63 11.15 11.85 -5.63
CA ARG A 63 12.13 11.88 -6.72
C ARG A 63 11.55 12.41 -8.03
N GLU A 64 10.27 12.78 -8.01
CA GLU A 64 9.52 13.18 -9.19
C GLU A 64 9.63 12.17 -10.35
N ALA A 65 9.72 10.87 -10.02
CA ALA A 65 10.02 9.82 -10.99
C ALA A 65 8.99 9.72 -12.11
N TYR A 66 7.75 10.16 -11.84
CA TYR A 66 6.67 10.29 -12.83
C TYR A 66 7.03 11.18 -14.04
N ARG A 67 8.01 12.09 -13.90
CA ARG A 67 8.48 12.94 -15.02
C ARG A 67 9.23 12.16 -16.09
N HIS A 68 9.82 11.00 -15.76
CA HIS A 68 10.46 10.14 -16.76
C HIS A 68 9.46 9.62 -17.80
N GLU A 69 8.19 9.50 -17.41
CA GLU A 69 7.08 9.13 -18.30
C GLU A 69 6.23 10.34 -18.72
N GLN A 70 6.80 11.55 -18.64
CA GLN A 70 6.17 12.81 -19.07
C GLN A 70 4.86 13.16 -18.37
N ALA A 71 4.56 12.53 -17.22
CA ALA A 71 3.40 12.91 -16.43
C ALA A 71 3.68 14.22 -15.66
N PRO A 72 2.69 15.12 -15.52
CA PRO A 72 2.89 16.40 -14.85
C PRO A 72 2.92 16.28 -13.32
N THR A 73 2.26 15.26 -12.75
CA THR A 73 2.21 15.01 -11.30
C THR A 73 2.11 13.52 -11.02
N THR A 74 2.49 13.09 -9.82
CA THR A 74 2.27 11.72 -9.33
C THR A 74 0.81 11.28 -9.48
N LYS A 75 -0.16 12.15 -9.14
CA LYS A 75 -1.59 11.84 -9.29
C LYS A 75 -2.00 11.64 -10.74
N ALA A 76 -1.49 12.46 -11.66
CA ALA A 76 -1.77 12.30 -13.08
C ALA A 76 -1.19 10.96 -13.58
N TRP A 77 0.04 10.64 -13.20
CA TRP A 77 0.67 9.37 -13.55
C TRP A 77 -0.14 8.17 -13.04
N LEU A 78 -0.55 8.17 -11.76
CA LEU A 78 -1.39 7.12 -11.18
C LEU A 78 -2.72 6.93 -11.93
N ARG A 79 -3.38 8.03 -12.33
CA ARG A 79 -4.64 7.97 -13.06
C ARG A 79 -4.47 7.37 -14.46
N HIS A 80 -3.43 7.77 -15.18
CA HIS A 80 -3.22 7.35 -16.56
C HIS A 80 -2.61 5.94 -16.66
N HIS A 81 -1.61 5.63 -15.83
CA HIS A 81 -0.84 4.39 -15.94
C HIS A 81 -1.42 3.26 -15.10
N LEU A 82 -2.03 3.56 -13.95
CA LEU A 82 -2.69 2.56 -13.10
C LEU A 82 -4.23 2.55 -13.25
N ARG A 83 -4.76 3.36 -14.16
CA ARG A 83 -6.22 3.46 -14.47
C ARG A 83 -7.09 3.77 -13.25
N LEU A 84 -6.56 4.56 -12.31
CA LEU A 84 -7.25 4.92 -11.09
C LEU A 84 -8.17 6.12 -11.30
N ASP A 85 -9.30 6.14 -10.61
CA ASP A 85 -10.12 7.35 -10.52
C ASP A 85 -9.41 8.44 -9.69
N PRO A 86 -9.83 9.71 -9.78
CA PRO A 86 -9.17 10.82 -9.07
C PRO A 86 -9.16 10.67 -7.54
N GLY A 87 -10.23 10.14 -6.95
CA GLY A 87 -10.35 9.92 -5.51
C GLY A 87 -9.42 8.83 -5.02
N ASP A 88 -9.34 7.72 -5.76
CA ASP A 88 -8.41 6.62 -5.49
C ASP A 88 -6.94 7.05 -5.60
N ALA A 89 -6.58 7.77 -6.66
CA ALA A 89 -5.22 8.28 -6.84
C ALA A 89 -4.84 9.26 -5.71
N ALA A 90 -5.77 10.13 -5.31
CA ALA A 90 -5.56 11.05 -4.20
C ALA A 90 -5.43 10.32 -2.86
N THR A 91 -6.22 9.27 -2.64
CA THR A 91 -6.19 8.48 -1.41
C THR A 91 -4.88 7.71 -1.28
N ARG A 92 -4.44 7.02 -2.34
CA ARG A 92 -3.14 6.33 -2.36
C ARG A 92 -1.96 7.27 -2.10
N LEU A 93 -1.94 8.44 -2.75
CA LEU A 93 -0.90 9.44 -2.49
C LEU A 93 -1.00 10.03 -1.08
N GLY A 94 -2.21 10.20 -0.55
CA GLY A 94 -2.46 10.60 0.83
C GLY A 94 -1.90 9.59 1.83
N ARG A 95 -2.13 8.29 1.60
CA ARG A 95 -1.57 7.19 2.40
C ARG A 95 -0.05 7.24 2.41
N ALA A 96 0.58 7.37 1.24
CA ALA A 96 2.03 7.47 1.11
C ALA A 96 2.63 8.63 1.94
N ARG A 97 1.98 9.79 1.94
CA ARG A 97 2.41 10.95 2.75
C ARG A 97 2.17 10.73 4.24
N LEU A 98 1.00 10.21 4.61
CA LEU A 98 0.63 9.95 6.00
C LEU A 98 1.56 8.93 6.67
N VAL A 99 1.88 7.85 5.98
CA VAL A 99 2.79 6.79 6.48
C VAL A 99 4.19 7.35 6.72
N ALA A 100 4.67 8.26 5.86
CA ALA A 100 5.95 8.93 6.05
C ALA A 100 6.00 9.85 7.29
N GLU A 101 4.85 10.43 7.67
CA GLU A 101 4.73 11.26 8.87
C GLU A 101 4.51 10.42 10.16
N LEU A 102 4.05 9.17 10.03
CA LEU A 102 3.65 8.30 11.14
C LEU A 102 4.44 6.97 11.12
N PRO A 103 5.74 6.96 11.47
CA PRO A 103 6.60 5.78 11.33
C PRO A 103 6.14 4.58 12.18
N ARG A 104 5.53 4.82 13.36
CA ARG A 104 4.92 3.75 14.17
C ARG A 104 3.75 3.08 13.46
N PHE A 105 2.95 3.86 12.72
CA PHE A 105 1.82 3.35 11.97
C PHE A 105 2.30 2.59 10.72
N ALA A 106 3.37 3.06 10.08
CA ALA A 106 4.05 2.35 9.00
C ALA A 106 4.50 0.95 9.44
N ALA A 107 5.15 0.86 10.60
CA ALA A 107 5.59 -0.41 11.18
C ALA A 107 4.41 -1.34 11.50
N ALA A 108 3.32 -0.81 12.07
CA ALA A 108 2.11 -1.59 12.35
C ALA A 108 1.45 -2.13 11.06
N LEU A 109 1.44 -1.34 9.98
CA LEU A 109 0.92 -1.75 8.67
C LEU A 109 1.80 -2.85 8.05
N ALA A 110 3.12 -2.70 8.10
CA ALA A 110 4.06 -3.72 7.65
C ALA A 110 4.00 -5.01 8.50
N ALA A 111 3.64 -4.91 9.78
CA ALA A 111 3.40 -6.07 10.64
C ALA A 111 2.03 -6.73 10.41
N GLY A 112 1.11 -6.09 9.67
CA GLY A 112 -0.27 -6.55 9.49
C GLY A 112 -1.18 -6.34 10.72
N GLN A 113 -0.76 -5.50 11.67
CA GLN A 113 -1.55 -5.14 12.86
C GLN A 113 -2.65 -4.13 12.54
N VAL A 114 -2.46 -3.35 11.47
CA VAL A 114 -3.45 -2.43 10.90
C VAL A 114 -3.54 -2.66 9.39
N ASN A 115 -4.63 -2.22 8.76
CA ASN A 115 -4.81 -2.31 7.31
C ASN A 115 -4.92 -0.91 6.68
N ALA A 116 -4.98 -0.87 5.35
CA ALA A 116 -5.09 0.38 4.59
C ALA A 116 -6.38 1.17 4.89
N GLY A 117 -7.47 0.50 5.30
CA GLY A 117 -8.70 1.16 5.72
C GLY A 117 -8.51 2.02 6.98
N HIS A 118 -7.61 1.64 7.89
CA HIS A 118 -7.26 2.50 9.02
C HIS A 118 -6.53 3.78 8.57
N LEU A 119 -5.72 3.73 7.50
CA LEU A 119 -5.14 4.95 6.92
C LEU A 119 -6.21 5.84 6.31
N ASP A 120 -7.20 5.26 5.62
CA ASP A 120 -8.30 6.04 5.04
C ASP A 120 -9.12 6.75 6.11
N ALA A 121 -9.38 6.07 7.21
CA ALA A 121 -10.04 6.65 8.37
C ALA A 121 -9.25 7.85 8.92
N LEU A 122 -7.92 7.73 9.05
CA LEU A 122 -7.05 8.84 9.47
C LEU A 122 -7.05 10.00 8.47
N LEU A 123 -6.98 9.71 7.17
CA LEU A 123 -7.04 10.74 6.11
C LEU A 123 -8.39 11.44 6.09
N LYS A 124 -9.49 10.72 6.35
CA LYS A 124 -10.82 11.30 6.50
C LYS A 124 -10.87 12.19 7.74
N ALA A 125 -10.41 11.69 8.89
CA ALA A 125 -10.40 12.45 10.15
C ALA A 125 -9.62 13.76 10.02
N ARG A 126 -8.41 13.75 9.43
CA ARG A 126 -7.63 14.97 9.19
C ARG A 126 -8.35 16.02 8.34
N ARG A 127 -9.12 15.58 7.34
CA ARG A 127 -9.90 16.51 6.49
C ARG A 127 -11.09 17.12 7.23
N THR A 128 -11.77 16.33 8.05
CA THR A 128 -12.95 16.77 8.78
C THR A 128 -12.61 17.67 9.97
N LEU A 129 -11.52 17.35 10.69
CA LEU A 129 -11.12 18.05 11.91
C LEU A 129 -10.32 19.33 11.61
N GLY A 130 -9.66 19.45 10.46
CA GLY A 130 -8.77 20.57 10.18
C GLY A 130 -7.60 20.65 11.20
N PRO A 131 -6.81 21.73 11.20
CA PRO A 131 -5.76 21.95 12.19
C PRO A 131 -6.41 22.32 13.53
N HIS A 132 -6.77 21.33 14.34
CA HIS A 132 -7.15 21.57 15.73
C HIS A 132 -5.89 21.77 16.57
N PRO A 133 -5.80 22.84 17.38
CA PRO A 133 -4.74 22.94 18.37
C PRO A 133 -4.93 21.81 19.38
N CYS A 134 -4.04 20.82 19.36
CA CYS A 134 -3.94 19.85 20.44
C CYS A 134 -3.68 20.65 21.73
N ARG A 135 -4.67 20.73 22.61
CA ARG A 135 -4.49 21.21 23.97
C ARG A 135 -3.54 20.23 24.68
N PRO A 136 -2.33 20.63 25.09
CA PRO A 136 -1.48 19.74 25.88
C PRO A 136 -2.10 19.52 27.27
N PRO A 137 -1.74 18.41 27.96
CA PRO A 137 -2.24 18.10 29.30
C PRO A 137 -1.90 19.19 30.32
#